data_AF-A0AAW9FCC4-F1
#
_entry.id   AF-A0AAW9FCC4-F1
#
_cell.length_a   1.000
_cell.length_b   1.000
_cell.length_c   1.000
_cell.angle_alpha   90.00
_cell.angle_beta   90.00
_cell.angle_gamma   90.00
#
_symmetry.space_group_name_H-M   'P 1'
#
loop_
_entity.id
_entity.type
_entity.pdbx_description
1 polymer ?
#
loop_
_entity_poly.entity_id
_entity_poly.type
_entity_poly.pdbx_seq_one_letter_code
_entity_poly.pdbx_strand_id
1 'polypeptide(L)'
;MSGFVYMMSDKPRGVIYTGVTGDLAGRVWEHRNAVQKGYTEKYRAKSLVWFEAHPNIVLAIQREKSLKRYLREWKIRLVEELNPTWLDLFERIDEIDNAYMPHKNTAASSDYN
;
A
#
# COMPACT_ATOMS: atom_id res chain seq x y z
N MET A 1 -9.71 13.10 6.90
CA MET A 1 -8.75 12.16 7.51
C MET A 1 -7.91 11.59 6.38
N SER A 2 -6.59 11.70 6.47
CA SER A 2 -5.63 11.13 5.51
C SER A 2 -5.76 9.60 5.45
N GLY A 3 -5.25 8.99 4.38
CA GLY A 3 -5.31 7.55 4.20
C GLY A 3 -4.07 7.03 3.47
N PHE A 4 -3.80 5.75 3.63
CA PHE A 4 -2.68 5.08 2.99
C PHE A 4 -3.17 3.89 2.20
N VAL A 5 -2.62 3.71 1.00
CA VAL A 5 -2.68 2.44 0.28
C VAL A 5 -1.34 1.77 0.44
N TYR A 6 -1.33 0.47 0.71
CA TYR A 6 -0.10 -0.26 0.98
C TYR A 6 -0.08 -1.62 0.31
N MET A 7 1.13 -2.12 0.07
CA MET A 7 1.38 -3.47 -0.40
C MET A 7 2.27 -4.23 0.57
N MET A 8 1.84 -5.45 0.91
CA MET A 8 2.62 -6.39 1.71
C MET A 8 3.06 -7.56 0.84
N SER A 9 4.23 -8.12 1.11
CA SER A 9 4.72 -9.31 0.42
C SER A 9 5.38 -10.31 1.37
N ASP A 10 5.42 -11.58 0.94
CA ASP A 10 6.11 -12.66 1.67
C ASP A 10 7.59 -12.75 1.28
N LYS A 11 7.94 -12.39 0.05
CA LYS A 11 9.29 -12.39 -0.51
C LYS A 11 9.38 -11.51 -1.75
N PRO A 12 10.59 -11.17 -2.24
CA PRO A 12 10.74 -10.41 -3.48
C PRO A 12 9.98 -11.04 -4.64
N ARG A 13 9.14 -10.23 -5.31
CA ARG A 13 8.26 -10.67 -6.41
C ARG A 13 7.40 -11.89 -6.01
N GLY A 14 6.99 -12.00 -4.75
CA GLY A 14 6.12 -13.05 -4.22
C GLY A 14 4.63 -12.74 -4.35
N VAL A 15 3.86 -13.16 -3.36
CA VAL A 15 2.46 -12.74 -3.20
C VAL A 15 2.44 -11.25 -2.88
N ILE A 16 1.54 -10.50 -3.52
CA ILE A 16 1.35 -9.08 -3.25
C ILE A 16 -0.07 -8.91 -2.71
N TYR A 17 -0.16 -8.65 -1.41
CA TYR A 17 -1.39 -8.19 -0.77
C TYR A 17 -1.51 -6.68 -0.92
N THR A 18 -2.71 -6.17 -1.23
CA THR A 18 -2.97 -4.73 -1.35
C THR A 18 -4.11 -4.34 -0.43
N GLY A 19 -3.92 -3.32 0.40
CA GLY A 19 -4.90 -2.83 1.36
C GLY A 19 -4.90 -1.33 1.52
N VAL A 20 -5.87 -0.83 2.27
CA VAL A 20 -6.04 0.58 2.63
C VAL A 20 -6.23 0.73 4.14
N THR A 21 -5.71 1.79 4.73
CA THR A 21 -5.82 2.07 6.17
C THR A 21 -5.71 3.57 6.46
N GLY A 22 -6.28 4.01 7.57
CA GLY A 22 -6.02 5.36 8.14
C GLY A 22 -4.78 5.40 9.03
N ASP A 23 -4.33 4.24 9.51
CA ASP A 23 -3.14 4.06 10.34
C ASP A 23 -2.25 2.97 9.69
N LEU A 24 -1.18 3.39 9.03
CA LEU A 24 -0.26 2.49 8.33
C LEU A 24 0.59 1.68 9.31
N ALA A 25 1.19 2.33 10.31
CA ALA A 25 2.06 1.69 11.27
C ALA A 25 1.30 0.63 12.10
N GLY A 26 0.12 0.97 12.64
CA GLY A 26 -0.70 0.01 13.38
C GLY A 26 -1.08 -1.19 12.52
N ARG A 27 -1.53 -0.96 11.28
CA ARG A 27 -1.95 -2.05 10.38
C ARG A 27 -0.80 -2.97 9.97
N VAL A 28 0.37 -2.42 9.66
CA VAL A 28 1.54 -3.23 9.29
C VAL A 28 2.04 -4.02 10.49
N TRP A 29 2.04 -3.42 11.69
CA TRP A 29 2.38 -4.11 12.93
C TRP A 29 1.45 -5.31 13.18
N GLU A 30 0.14 -5.16 12.98
CA GLU A 30 -0.82 -6.28 13.10
C GLU A 30 -0.50 -7.42 12.11
N HIS A 31 -0.14 -7.09 10.86
CA HIS A 31 0.25 -8.07 9.85
C HIS A 31 1.54 -8.81 10.21
N ARG A 32 2.59 -8.08 10.64
CA ARG A 32 3.89 -8.65 11.05
C ARG A 32 3.71 -9.64 12.20
N ASN A 33 2.89 -9.27 13.19
CA ASN A 33 2.66 -10.04 14.40
C ASN A 33 1.51 -11.06 14.29
N ALA A 34 0.88 -11.19 13.11
CA ALA A 34 -0.24 -12.10 12.87
C ALA A 34 -1.38 -11.96 13.89
N VAL A 35 -1.65 -10.72 14.32
CA VAL A 35 -2.63 -10.42 15.39
C VAL A 35 -4.06 -10.72 14.94
N GLN A 36 -4.35 -10.52 13.64
CA GLN A 36 -5.64 -10.90 13.07
C GLN A 36 -5.63 -12.36 12.60
N LYS A 37 -6.35 -13.23 13.32
CA LYS A 37 -6.67 -14.60 12.90
C LYS A 37 -7.65 -14.54 11.71
N GLY A 38 -7.21 -14.93 10.52
CA GLY A 38 -7.99 -14.80 9.27
C GLY A 38 -7.15 -14.93 7.98
N TYR A 39 -7.63 -14.35 6.86
CA TYR A 39 -7.03 -14.48 5.51
C TYR A 39 -5.53 -14.14 5.44
N THR A 40 -5.04 -13.28 6.34
CA THR A 40 -3.63 -12.91 6.54
C THR A 40 -2.73 -14.07 6.96
N GLU A 41 -3.26 -15.09 7.61
CA GLU A 41 -2.52 -16.29 8.02
C GLU A 41 -2.12 -17.16 6.81
N LYS A 42 -2.93 -17.13 5.75
CA LYS A 42 -2.76 -17.99 4.55
C LYS A 42 -1.63 -17.53 3.62
N TYR A 43 -1.34 -16.23 3.55
CA TYR A 43 -0.44 -15.68 2.54
C TYR A 43 0.93 -15.21 3.07
N ARG A 44 1.15 -15.20 4.39
CA ARG A 44 2.44 -14.85 5.03
C ARG A 44 3.07 -13.53 4.55
N ALA A 45 2.27 -12.63 3.97
CA ALA A 45 2.74 -11.34 3.49
C ALA A 45 2.98 -10.40 4.69
N LYS A 46 4.19 -10.47 5.24
CA LYS A 46 4.59 -9.84 6.50
C LYS A 46 5.49 -8.61 6.30
N SER A 47 6.06 -8.42 5.12
CA SER A 47 6.93 -7.28 4.84
C SER A 47 6.16 -6.18 4.13
N LEU A 48 6.24 -4.95 4.63
CA LEU A 48 5.74 -3.77 3.92
C LEU A 48 6.71 -3.46 2.80
N VAL A 49 6.28 -3.58 1.54
CA VAL A 49 7.18 -3.39 0.40
C VAL A 49 6.92 -2.11 -0.39
N TRP A 50 5.73 -1.52 -0.22
CA TRP A 50 5.33 -0.28 -0.87
C TRP A 50 4.15 0.35 -0.13
N PHE A 51 4.06 1.68 -0.10
CA PHE A 51 2.88 2.41 0.35
C PHE A 51 2.77 3.76 -0.35
N GLU A 52 1.57 4.33 -0.43
CA GLU A 52 1.29 5.64 -1.04
C GLU A 52 0.34 6.44 -0.13
N ALA A 53 0.74 7.64 0.26
CA ALA A 53 0.02 8.51 1.19
C ALA A 53 -0.99 9.40 0.45
N HIS A 54 -2.22 9.48 0.94
CA HIS A 54 -3.32 10.21 0.32
C HIS A 54 -3.90 11.28 1.26
N PRO A 55 -4.32 12.43 0.72
CA PRO A 55 -4.85 13.52 1.55
C PRO A 55 -6.20 13.18 2.19
N ASN A 56 -6.93 12.21 1.62
CA ASN A 56 -8.13 11.68 2.25
C ASN A 56 -8.31 10.17 1.99
N ILE A 57 -9.05 9.52 2.89
CA ILE A 57 -9.32 8.07 2.82
C ILE A 57 -10.12 7.66 1.58
N VAL A 58 -10.96 8.52 1.02
CA VAL A 58 -11.78 8.21 -0.17
C VAL A 58 -10.88 7.98 -1.38
N LEU A 59 -9.90 8.86 -1.59
CA LEU A 59 -8.90 8.71 -2.66
C LEU A 59 -8.06 7.44 -2.46
N ALA A 60 -7.64 7.15 -1.22
CA ALA A 60 -6.92 5.92 -0.91
C ALA A 60 -7.75 4.66 -1.26
N ILE A 61 -9.05 4.64 -0.92
CA ILE A 61 -9.96 3.53 -1.28
C ILE A 61 -10.08 3.38 -2.80
N GLN A 62 -10.20 4.49 -3.54
CA GLN A 62 -10.27 4.44 -5.01
C GLN A 62 -8.98 3.88 -5.61
N ARG A 63 -7.83 4.34 -5.12
CA ARG A 63 -6.51 3.87 -5.55
C ARG A 63 -6.33 2.39 -5.24
N GLU A 64 -6.72 1.92 -4.06
CA GLU A 64 -6.69 0.51 -3.69
C GLU A 64 -7.51 -0.35 -4.65
N LYS A 65 -8.73 0.09 -5.01
CA LYS A 65 -9.57 -0.60 -6.00
C LYS A 65 -8.92 -0.66 -7.38
N SER A 66 -8.28 0.43 -7.82
CA SER A 66 -7.53 0.45 -9.08
C SER A 66 -6.34 -0.50 -9.03
N LEU A 67 -5.53 -0.45 -7.98
CA LEU A 67 -4.38 -1.33 -7.81
C LEU A 67 -4.81 -2.80 -7.77
N LYS A 68 -5.92 -3.15 -7.11
CA LYS A 68 -6.43 -4.52 -7.12
C LYS A 68 -6.72 -5.06 -8.53
N ARG A 69 -7.08 -4.20 -9.49
CA ARG A 69 -7.30 -4.54 -10.91
C ARG A 69 -6.03 -4.53 -11.75
N TYR A 70 -4.92 -3.96 -11.26
CA TYR A 70 -3.68 -3.92 -12.03
C TYR A 70 -3.15 -5.32 -12.29
N LEU A 71 -2.56 -5.47 -13.48
CA LEU A 71 -1.73 -6.63 -13.78
C LEU A 71 -0.61 -6.73 -12.76
N ARG A 72 -0.24 -7.97 -12.43
CA ARG A 72 0.78 -8.27 -11.42
C ARG A 72 2.10 -7.56 -11.70
N GLU A 73 2.53 -7.55 -12.96
CA GLU A 73 3.78 -6.90 -13.39
C GLU A 73 3.78 -5.39 -13.12
N TRP A 74 2.62 -4.73 -13.18
CA TRP A 74 2.55 -3.30 -12.90
C TRP A 74 2.71 -3.01 -11.41
N LYS A 75 2.19 -3.89 -10.55
CA LYS A 75 2.43 -3.80 -9.09
C LYS A 75 3.90 -4.00 -8.76
N ILE A 76 4.56 -4.96 -9.42
CA ILE A 76 6.00 -5.20 -9.26
C ILE A 76 6.79 -3.96 -9.64
N ARG A 77 6.46 -3.32 -10.78
CA ARG A 77 7.12 -2.08 -11.19
C ARG A 77 6.96 -0.97 -10.15
N LEU A 78 5.76 -0.75 -9.64
CA LEU A 78 5.52 0.23 -8.55
C LEU A 78 6.40 -0.07 -7.32
N VAL A 79 6.49 -1.34 -6.92
CA VAL A 79 7.35 -1.74 -5.80
C VAL A 79 8.82 -1.47 -6.13
N GLU A 80 9.30 -1.84 -7.30
CA GLU A 80 10.71 -1.74 -7.68
C GLU A 80 11.17 -0.30 -7.95
N GLU A 81 10.26 0.58 -8.39
CA GLU A 81 10.53 2.02 -8.53
C GLU A 81 10.78 2.68 -7.16
N LEU A 82 10.09 2.26 -6.11
CA LEU A 82 10.24 2.79 -4.75
C LEU A 82 11.29 2.03 -3.91
N ASN A 83 11.31 0.70 -4.05
CA ASN A 83 12.01 -0.25 -3.19
C ASN A 83 12.60 -1.39 -4.04
N PRO A 84 13.66 -1.12 -4.83
CA PRO A 84 14.26 -2.11 -5.73
C PRO A 84 14.83 -3.32 -5.00
N THR A 85 15.16 -3.16 -3.72
CA THR A 85 15.70 -4.21 -2.84
C THR A 85 14.62 -5.04 -2.15
N TRP A 86 13.33 -4.69 -2.28
CA TRP A 86 12.21 -5.36 -1.63
C TRP A 86 12.37 -5.49 -0.11
N LEU A 87 13.01 -4.52 0.53
CA LEU A 87 13.21 -4.50 1.97
C LEU A 87 11.89 -4.22 2.69
N ASP A 88 11.75 -4.73 3.91
CA ASP A 88 10.63 -4.36 4.78
C ASP A 88 10.79 -2.87 5.16
N LEU A 89 9.84 -2.05 4.71
CA LEU A 89 9.85 -0.60 4.87
C LEU A 89 9.32 -0.16 6.24
N PHE A 90 8.84 -1.08 7.08
CA PHE A 90 8.14 -0.72 8.32
C PHE A 90 8.95 0.21 9.24
N GLU A 91 10.23 -0.07 9.46
CA GLU A 91 11.10 0.75 10.32
C GLU A 91 11.49 2.09 9.66
N ARG A 92 11.13 2.28 8.38
CA ARG A 92 11.51 3.43 7.54
C ARG A 92 10.30 4.18 7.00
N ILE A 93 9.11 3.94 7.54
CA ILE A 93 7.86 4.59 7.10
C ILE A 93 8.02 6.12 7.11
N ASP A 94 8.64 6.66 8.16
CA ASP A 94 8.82 8.10 8.34
C ASP A 94 9.93 8.71 7.46
N GLU A 95 10.74 7.87 6.80
CA GLU A 95 11.83 8.29 5.91
C GLU A 95 11.40 8.35 4.44
N ILE A 96 10.23 7.81 4.10
CA ILE A 96 9.81 7.59 2.71
C ILE A 96 8.64 8.49 2.38
N ASP A 97 8.87 9.44 1.46
CA ASP A 97 7.82 10.24 0.86
C ASP A 97 7.35 9.58 -0.45
N ASN A 98 6.14 9.01 -0.41
CA ASN A 98 5.44 8.53 -1.60
C ASN A 98 4.00 9.07 -1.59
N ALA A 99 3.86 10.39 -1.69
CA ALA A 99 2.57 11.05 -1.76
C ALA A 99 1.83 10.76 -3.08
N TYR A 100 0.51 10.61 -2.98
CA TYR A 100 -0.39 10.51 -4.13
C TYR A 100 -0.28 11.76 -5.00
N MET A 101 0.17 11.57 -6.24
CA MET A 101 0.22 12.60 -7.26
C MET A 101 -0.80 12.30 -8.36
N PRO A 102 -1.96 12.99 -8.39
CA PRO A 102 -2.92 12.82 -9.47
C PRO A 102 -2.32 13.27 -10.80
N HIS A 103 -2.67 12.59 -11.89
CA HIS A 103 -2.35 13.10 -13.22
C HIS A 103 -3.08 14.42 -13.43
N LYS A 104 -2.55 15.33 -14.25
CA LYS A 104 -3.17 16.65 -14.53
C LYS A 104 -4.63 16.58 -15.04
N ASN A 105 -5.06 15.42 -15.52
CA ASN A 105 -6.40 15.16 -16.06
C ASN A 105 -7.26 14.30 -15.11
N THR A 106 -6.76 13.97 -13.91
CA THR A 106 -7.55 13.32 -12.87
C THR A 106 -8.49 14.37 -12.27
N ALA A 107 -9.79 14.06 -12.22
CA ALA A 107 -10.81 14.93 -11.62
C ALA A 107 -10.35 15.44 -10.25
N ALA A 108 -10.62 16.73 -9.97
CA ALA A 108 -10.09 17.36 -8.76
C ALA A 108 -10.76 16.76 -7.52
N SER A 109 -10.08 16.80 -6.38
CA SER A 109 -10.64 16.34 -5.09
C SER A 109 -11.97 17.03 -4.70
N SER A 110 -12.32 18.13 -5.36
CA SER A 110 -13.57 18.88 -5.21
C SER A 110 -14.79 18.17 -5.82
N ASP A 111 -14.61 17.23 -6.73
CA ASP A 111 -15.70 16.59 -7.49
C ASP A 111 -16.32 15.40 -6.74
N TYR A 112 -15.94 15.20 -5.48
CA TYR A 112 -16.32 14.05 -4.65
C TYR A 112 -17.34 14.38 -3.53
N ASN A 113 -17.95 15.57 -3.59
CA ASN A 113 -19.11 15.94 -2.76
C ASN A 113 -20.36 16.07 -3.63
#